data_AF-A0A1G9YX52-F1
#
_entry.id   AF-A0A1G9YX52-F1
#
_cell.length_a   1.000
_cell.length_b   1.000
_cell.length_c   1.000
_cell.angle_alpha   90.00
_cell.angle_beta   90.00
_cell.angle_gamma   90.00
#
_symmetry.space_group_name_H-M   'P 1'
#
loop_
_entity.id
_entity.type
_entity.pdbx_description
1 polymer ?
#
loop_
_entity_poly.entity_id
_entity_poly.type
_entity_poly.pdbx_seq_one_letter_code
_entity_poly.pdbx_strand_id
1 'polypeptide(L)'
;MADQNILNGGLEILEQIISDVTEYNDNREELDELNESIKALSREVNTAEKNIQTEVTSRVKEGSASINASYDKLVGARKNKLKKAQSKRDQAKMAGVKERIAAETQDLKTENRELKRQIEKAFAQEKVSLFCNSRLFLALFNSKTMLDYVIFVACVAIVFGLIPFGIYISPVIDDIFLVLYTFVVALIVILIYKKVNSGIMVNHRELITQAQEVKNLIKINEFKIEKIRHSIKKDKNEEMYGLESYDEKIEAINNEIIRIESEREAACDEFEQKTKTNIISEIEGRYTGKIEENKNLLASKKKEREVLEKKLTDQKMFISNNYESYLGREFIDDEDKLFELAEMMKEYEFDTIGQAISEFKELR
;
A
#
# COMPACT_ATOMS: atom_id res chain seq x y z
N MET A 1 -38.84 60.83 -45.98
CA MET A 1 -40.17 61.44 -46.20
C MET A 1 -41.08 60.84 -45.15
N ALA A 2 -41.11 61.44 -43.97
CA ALA A 2 -42.00 61.08 -42.87
C ALA A 2 -42.77 62.36 -42.59
N ASP A 3 -44.01 62.44 -43.10
CA ASP A 3 -45.05 63.43 -42.78
C ASP A 3 -46.31 63.24 -43.66
N GLN A 4 -46.62 62.00 -44.06
CA GLN A 4 -47.91 61.66 -44.65
C GLN A 4 -48.52 60.52 -43.83
N ASN A 5 -49.75 60.73 -43.36
CA ASN A 5 -50.56 59.69 -42.72
C ASN A 5 -50.63 58.47 -43.65
N ILE A 6 -49.94 57.38 -43.30
CA ILE A 6 -49.83 56.19 -44.15
C ILE A 6 -51.19 55.54 -44.44
N LEU A 7 -52.21 55.80 -43.62
CA LEU A 7 -53.59 55.34 -43.86
C LEU A 7 -54.21 55.96 -45.11
N ASN A 8 -53.72 57.12 -45.55
CA ASN A 8 -54.14 57.77 -46.80
C ASN A 8 -53.28 57.33 -48.00
N GLY A 9 -52.28 56.48 -47.77
CA GLY A 9 -51.43 55.93 -48.81
C GLY A 9 -52.15 54.87 -49.62
N GLY A 10 -51.79 54.74 -50.90
CA GLY A 10 -52.27 53.68 -51.78
C GLY A 10 -51.42 52.41 -51.68
N LEU A 11 -51.66 51.47 -52.59
CA LEU A 11 -51.00 50.17 -52.65
C LEU A 11 -49.46 50.24 -52.63
N GLU A 12 -48.84 51.20 -53.31
CA GLU A 12 -47.38 51.37 -53.32
C GLU A 12 -46.77 51.57 -51.92
N ILE A 13 -47.49 52.29 -51.04
CA ILE A 13 -47.07 52.51 -49.66
C ILE A 13 -47.22 51.23 -48.84
N LEU A 14 -48.26 50.44 -49.09
CA LEU A 14 -48.44 49.14 -48.44
C LEU A 14 -47.38 48.12 -48.88
N GLU A 15 -46.99 48.11 -50.15
CA GLU A 15 -45.91 47.28 -50.68
C GLU A 15 -44.54 47.65 -50.07
N GLN A 16 -44.28 48.93 -49.82
CA GLN A 16 -43.09 49.36 -49.07
C GLN A 16 -43.12 48.87 -47.61
N ILE A 17 -44.28 48.94 -46.94
CA ILE A 17 -44.44 48.44 -45.56
C ILE A 17 -44.21 46.93 -45.50
N ILE A 18 -44.77 46.18 -46.45
CA ILE A 18 -44.52 44.74 -46.59
C ILE A 18 -43.02 44.50 -46.75
N SER A 19 -42.36 45.15 -47.69
CA SER A 19 -40.92 45.00 -47.93
C SER A 19 -40.08 45.25 -46.68
N ASP A 20 -40.38 46.29 -45.91
CA ASP A 20 -39.62 46.63 -44.71
C ASP A 20 -39.87 45.64 -43.56
N VAL A 21 -41.09 45.11 -43.44
CA VAL A 21 -41.46 44.07 -42.46
C VAL A 21 -40.84 42.71 -42.83
N THR A 22 -40.88 42.32 -44.11
CA THR A 22 -40.19 41.13 -44.62
C THR A 22 -38.69 41.22 -44.36
N GLU A 23 -38.04 42.34 -44.70
CA GLU A 23 -36.60 42.52 -44.47
C GLU A 23 -36.25 42.43 -42.96
N TYR A 24 -37.11 42.96 -42.09
CA TYR A 24 -36.94 42.81 -40.64
C TYR A 24 -37.07 41.35 -40.19
N ASN A 25 -38.06 40.61 -40.69
CA ASN A 25 -38.27 39.20 -40.36
C ASN A 25 -37.11 38.32 -40.88
N ASP A 26 -36.65 38.54 -42.11
CA ASP A 26 -35.49 37.84 -42.69
C ASP A 26 -34.21 38.08 -41.86
N ASN A 27 -33.92 39.35 -41.52
CA ASN A 27 -32.78 39.69 -40.66
C ASN A 27 -32.91 39.06 -39.26
N ARG A 28 -34.14 38.90 -38.75
CA ARG A 28 -34.39 38.27 -37.44
C ARG A 28 -34.08 36.77 -37.49
N GLU A 29 -34.49 36.09 -38.56
CA GLU A 29 -34.15 34.68 -38.78
C GLU A 29 -32.63 34.50 -38.92
N GLU A 30 -31.96 35.36 -39.70
CA GLU A 30 -30.49 35.36 -39.82
C GLU A 30 -29.80 35.56 -38.46
N LEU A 31 -30.34 36.43 -37.60
CA LEU A 31 -29.82 36.63 -36.24
C LEU A 31 -29.97 35.36 -35.37
N ASP A 32 -31.09 34.66 -35.49
CA ASP A 32 -31.33 33.41 -34.76
C ASP A 32 -30.38 32.30 -35.23
N GLU A 33 -30.18 32.14 -36.55
CA GLU A 33 -29.20 31.21 -37.12
C GLU A 33 -27.77 31.54 -36.67
N LEU A 34 -27.41 32.82 -36.66
CA LEU A 34 -26.11 33.31 -36.22
C LEU A 34 -25.89 33.03 -34.72
N ASN A 35 -26.92 33.20 -33.89
CA ASN A 35 -26.88 32.86 -32.48
C ASN A 35 -26.66 31.36 -32.23
N GLU A 36 -27.35 30.48 -32.97
CA GLU A 36 -27.12 29.04 -32.88
C GLU A 36 -25.71 28.65 -33.37
N SER A 37 -25.23 29.27 -34.45
CA SER A 37 -23.87 29.07 -34.95
C SER A 37 -22.81 29.49 -33.90
N ILE A 38 -22.99 30.64 -33.24
CA ILE A 38 -22.11 31.11 -32.16
C ILE A 38 -22.13 30.15 -30.97
N LYS A 39 -23.31 29.65 -30.57
CA LYS A 39 -23.43 28.66 -29.49
C LYS A 39 -22.70 27.36 -29.85
N ALA A 40 -22.87 26.86 -31.07
CA ALA A 40 -22.22 25.63 -31.53
C ALA A 40 -20.70 25.78 -31.57
N LEU A 41 -20.17 26.85 -32.19
CA LEU A 41 -18.74 27.13 -32.25
C LEU A 41 -18.12 27.34 -30.86
N SER A 42 -18.82 28.04 -29.97
CA SER A 42 -18.35 28.22 -28.59
C SER A 42 -18.27 26.89 -27.84
N ARG A 43 -19.22 25.97 -28.04
CA ARG A 43 -19.15 24.61 -27.47
C ARG A 43 -17.98 23.81 -28.04
N GLU A 44 -17.71 23.92 -29.34
CA GLU A 44 -16.57 23.23 -29.98
C GLU A 44 -15.23 23.72 -29.43
N VAL A 45 -15.02 25.05 -29.34
CA VAL A 45 -13.82 25.65 -28.76
C VAL A 45 -13.63 25.20 -27.32
N ASN A 46 -14.67 25.32 -26.48
CA ASN A 46 -14.61 24.90 -25.08
C ASN A 46 -14.30 23.41 -24.91
N THR A 47 -14.85 22.56 -25.80
CA THR A 47 -14.60 21.11 -25.77
C THR A 47 -13.17 20.80 -26.17
N ALA A 48 -12.66 21.46 -27.21
CA ALA A 48 -11.28 21.29 -27.66
C ALA A 48 -10.27 21.73 -26.57
N GLU A 49 -10.49 22.87 -25.93
CA GLU A 49 -9.67 23.35 -24.81
C GLU A 49 -9.68 22.38 -23.62
N LYS A 50 -10.85 21.84 -23.27
CA LYS A 50 -10.96 20.81 -22.22
C LYS A 50 -10.20 19.54 -22.58
N ASN A 51 -10.30 19.08 -23.82
CA ASN A 51 -9.60 17.89 -24.29
C ASN A 51 -8.08 18.07 -24.21
N ILE A 52 -7.55 19.24 -24.59
CA ILE A 52 -6.13 19.58 -24.42
C ILE A 52 -5.75 19.50 -22.95
N GLN A 53 -6.50 20.15 -22.07
CA GLN A 53 -6.18 20.16 -20.65
C GLN A 53 -6.19 18.75 -20.04
N THR A 54 -7.17 17.92 -20.41
CA THR A 54 -7.24 16.53 -19.99
C THR A 54 -6.07 15.71 -20.52
N GLU A 55 -5.70 15.86 -21.79
CA GLU A 55 -4.57 15.15 -22.40
C GLU A 55 -3.24 15.56 -21.75
N VAL A 56 -2.99 16.86 -21.56
CA VAL A 56 -1.83 17.39 -20.84
C VAL A 56 -1.75 16.80 -19.44
N THR A 57 -2.85 16.86 -18.70
CA THR A 57 -2.91 16.37 -17.31
C THR A 57 -2.61 14.87 -17.24
N SER A 58 -3.18 14.07 -18.15
CA SER A 58 -2.92 12.63 -18.22
C SER A 58 -1.46 12.33 -18.52
N ARG A 59 -0.90 12.97 -19.56
CA ARG A 59 0.49 12.73 -20.01
C ARG A 59 1.52 13.16 -18.98
N VAL A 60 1.32 14.30 -18.34
CA VAL A 60 2.21 14.77 -17.25
C VAL A 60 2.17 13.80 -16.07
N LYS A 61 0.96 13.34 -15.69
CA LYS A 61 0.79 12.37 -14.60
C LYS A 61 1.43 11.02 -14.93
N GLU A 62 1.22 10.49 -16.13
CA GLU A 62 1.82 9.24 -16.60
C GLU A 62 3.34 9.32 -16.65
N GLY A 63 3.89 10.43 -17.16
CA GLY A 63 5.34 10.67 -17.21
C GLY A 63 5.97 10.68 -15.81
N SER A 64 5.41 11.45 -14.89
CA SER A 64 5.88 11.52 -13.50
C SER A 64 5.76 10.16 -12.79
N ALA A 65 4.65 9.44 -12.98
CA ALA A 65 4.46 8.11 -12.41
C ALA A 65 5.46 7.09 -12.98
N SER A 66 5.76 7.15 -14.28
CA SER A 66 6.72 6.26 -14.95
C SER A 66 8.15 6.46 -14.43
N ILE A 67 8.58 7.70 -14.20
CA ILE A 67 9.88 8.02 -13.60
C ILE A 67 9.95 7.41 -12.20
N ASN A 68 8.98 7.73 -11.33
CA ASN A 68 8.97 7.21 -9.96
C ASN A 68 8.96 5.68 -9.90
N ALA A 69 8.11 5.03 -10.70
CA ALA A 69 8.03 3.56 -10.74
C ALA A 69 9.35 2.90 -11.18
N SER A 70 10.08 3.53 -12.10
CA SER A 70 11.38 3.04 -12.57
C SER A 70 12.43 3.09 -11.45
N TYR A 71 12.51 4.21 -10.72
CA TYR A 71 13.42 4.36 -9.58
C TYR A 71 13.02 3.47 -8.40
N ASP A 72 11.73 3.34 -8.09
CA ASP A 72 11.24 2.47 -7.02
C ASP A 72 11.64 1.00 -7.26
N LYS A 73 11.61 0.55 -8.52
CA LYS A 73 12.09 -0.78 -8.90
C LYS A 73 13.59 -0.95 -8.65
N LEU A 74 14.40 0.06 -8.96
CA LEU A 74 15.85 0.05 -8.70
C LEU A 74 16.15 0.04 -7.20
N VAL A 75 15.51 0.92 -6.43
CA VAL A 75 15.64 0.98 -4.96
C VAL A 75 15.20 -0.35 -4.34
N GLY A 76 14.06 -0.91 -4.77
CA GLY A 76 13.56 -2.20 -4.31
C GLY A 76 14.56 -3.34 -4.56
N ALA A 77 15.17 -3.38 -5.75
CA ALA A 77 16.21 -4.36 -6.06
C ALA A 77 17.44 -4.22 -5.16
N ARG A 78 17.87 -2.98 -4.85
CA ARG A 78 19.00 -2.71 -3.93
C ARG A 78 18.66 -3.04 -2.48
N LYS A 79 17.47 -2.70 -2.00
CA LYS A 79 16.98 -3.09 -0.65
C LYS A 79 16.94 -4.62 -0.49
N ASN A 80 16.59 -5.37 -1.55
CA ASN A 80 16.67 -6.83 -1.53
C ASN A 80 18.12 -7.34 -1.46
N LYS A 81 19.08 -6.71 -2.16
CA LYS A 81 20.51 -7.02 -2.02
C LYS A 81 21.04 -6.71 -0.62
N LEU A 82 20.61 -5.58 -0.04
CA LEU A 82 20.95 -5.17 1.32
C LEU A 82 20.52 -6.22 2.34
N LYS A 83 19.25 -6.66 2.30
CA LYS A 83 18.74 -7.74 3.18
C LYS A 83 19.56 -9.02 3.07
N LYS A 84 19.95 -9.41 1.85
CA LYS A 84 20.81 -10.59 1.62
C LYS A 84 22.21 -10.39 2.20
N ALA A 85 22.80 -9.21 2.08
CA ALA A 85 24.11 -8.90 2.66
C ALA A 85 24.07 -8.92 4.19
N GLN A 86 23.06 -8.31 4.80
CA GLN A 86 22.81 -8.35 6.25
C GLN A 86 22.63 -9.79 6.76
N SER A 87 21.82 -10.60 6.07
CA SER A 87 21.64 -12.00 6.45
C SER A 87 22.94 -12.80 6.38
N LYS A 88 23.80 -12.55 5.38
CA LYS A 88 25.12 -13.18 5.31
C LYS A 88 26.05 -12.74 6.44
N ARG A 89 26.03 -11.45 6.80
CA ARG A 89 26.74 -10.92 7.96
C ARG A 89 26.31 -11.62 9.25
N ASP A 90 25.01 -11.74 9.47
CA ASP A 90 24.46 -12.39 10.67
C ASP A 90 24.84 -13.87 10.73
N GLN A 91 24.82 -14.57 9.59
CA GLN A 91 25.30 -15.95 9.50
C GLN A 91 26.79 -16.07 9.84
N ALA A 92 27.63 -15.17 9.31
CA ALA A 92 29.06 -15.12 9.63
C ALA A 92 29.30 -14.85 11.12
N LYS A 93 28.55 -13.90 11.71
CA LYS A 93 28.58 -13.62 13.15
C LYS A 93 28.19 -14.84 13.97
N MET A 94 27.10 -15.53 13.62
CA MET A 94 26.67 -16.75 14.31
C MET A 94 27.71 -17.86 14.21
N ALA A 95 28.38 -18.00 13.07
CA ALA A 95 29.47 -18.94 12.88
C ALA A 95 30.68 -18.59 13.78
N GLY A 96 31.11 -17.32 13.79
CA GLY A 96 32.19 -16.85 14.66
C GLY A 96 31.90 -17.03 16.15
N VAL A 97 30.68 -16.73 16.60
CA VAL A 97 30.23 -17.00 17.97
C VAL A 97 30.31 -18.48 18.30
N LYS A 98 29.89 -19.36 17.38
CA LYS A 98 29.94 -20.81 17.57
C LYS A 98 31.38 -21.31 17.65
N GLU A 99 32.26 -20.82 16.80
CA GLU A 99 33.70 -21.14 16.80
C GLU A 99 34.37 -20.69 18.09
N ARG A 100 34.11 -19.46 18.55
CA ARG A 100 34.63 -18.93 19.81
C ARG A 100 34.16 -19.76 21.01
N ILE A 101 32.86 -20.11 21.07
CA ILE A 101 32.35 -21.03 22.10
C ILE A 101 33.07 -22.38 22.01
N ALA A 102 33.30 -22.92 20.82
CA ALA A 102 33.98 -24.19 20.66
C ALA A 102 35.44 -24.13 21.17
N ALA A 103 36.17 -23.07 20.81
CA ALA A 103 37.55 -22.84 21.22
C ALA A 103 37.67 -22.60 22.74
N GLU A 104 36.93 -21.63 23.30
CA GLU A 104 37.02 -21.30 24.74
C GLU A 104 36.53 -22.43 25.66
N THR A 105 35.71 -23.35 25.15
CA THR A 105 35.22 -24.51 25.92
C THR A 105 35.97 -25.80 25.62
N GLN A 106 36.97 -25.77 24.73
CA GLN A 106 37.69 -26.96 24.29
C GLN A 106 38.44 -27.63 25.44
N ASP A 107 39.13 -26.86 26.27
CA ASP A 107 39.92 -27.37 27.38
C ASP A 107 39.03 -28.04 28.42
N LEU A 108 37.94 -27.38 28.85
CA LEU A 108 36.96 -27.94 29.79
C LEU A 108 36.29 -29.21 29.23
N LYS A 109 36.00 -29.25 27.93
CA LYS A 109 35.45 -30.45 27.28
C LYS A 109 36.47 -31.59 27.22
N THR A 110 37.74 -31.27 27.01
CA THR A 110 38.82 -32.26 26.97
C THR A 110 39.10 -32.81 28.37
N GLU A 111 39.17 -31.93 29.37
CA GLU A 111 39.25 -32.28 30.79
C GLU A 111 38.10 -33.21 31.17
N ASN A 112 36.85 -32.87 30.82
CA ASN A 112 35.70 -33.73 31.10
C ASN A 112 35.79 -35.12 30.45
N ARG A 113 36.35 -35.24 29.23
CA ARG A 113 36.57 -36.54 28.58
C ARG A 113 37.64 -37.34 29.30
N GLU A 114 38.74 -36.70 29.68
CA GLU A 114 39.84 -37.38 30.37
C GLU A 114 39.43 -37.80 31.79
N LEU A 115 38.70 -36.96 32.53
CA LEU A 115 38.11 -37.29 33.82
C LEU A 115 37.18 -38.52 33.75
N LYS A 116 36.32 -38.61 32.73
CA LYS A 116 35.48 -39.81 32.50
C LYS A 116 36.33 -41.05 32.25
N ARG A 117 37.35 -40.92 31.38
CA ARG A 117 38.26 -42.01 31.02
C ARG A 117 39.11 -42.48 32.20
N GLN A 118 39.55 -41.56 33.07
CA GLN A 118 40.29 -41.88 34.28
C GLN A 118 39.44 -42.72 35.24
N ILE A 119 38.19 -42.35 35.49
CA ILE A 119 37.27 -43.16 36.32
C ILE A 119 37.05 -44.53 35.69
N GLU A 120 36.71 -44.60 34.40
CA GLU A 120 36.42 -45.87 33.73
C GLU A 120 37.61 -46.84 33.81
N LYS A 121 38.84 -46.33 33.65
CA LYS A 121 40.06 -47.10 33.84
C LYS A 121 40.26 -47.56 35.28
N ALA A 122 40.02 -46.69 36.27
CA ALA A 122 40.16 -47.04 37.68
C ALA A 122 39.18 -48.15 38.10
N PHE A 123 37.92 -48.10 37.63
CA PHE A 123 36.95 -49.17 37.84
C PHE A 123 37.35 -50.48 37.19
N ALA A 124 37.89 -50.43 35.97
CA ALA A 124 38.39 -51.61 35.28
C ALA A 124 39.59 -52.24 35.99
N GLN A 125 40.52 -51.43 36.51
CA GLN A 125 41.71 -51.89 37.25
C GLN A 125 41.36 -52.59 38.56
N GLU A 126 40.42 -52.03 39.33
CA GLU A 126 39.96 -52.63 40.59
C GLU A 126 38.92 -53.75 40.39
N LYS A 127 38.61 -54.11 39.13
CA LYS A 127 37.60 -55.13 38.76
C LYS A 127 36.22 -54.84 39.33
N VAL A 128 35.89 -53.56 39.52
CA VAL A 128 34.57 -53.10 39.99
C VAL A 128 33.68 -52.87 38.78
N SER A 129 32.42 -53.34 38.85
CA SER A 129 31.45 -53.13 37.78
C SER A 129 31.20 -51.63 37.54
N LEU A 130 31.12 -51.23 36.27
CA LEU A 130 30.75 -49.86 35.87
C LEU A 130 29.35 -49.46 36.36
N PHE A 131 28.50 -50.43 36.73
CA PHE A 131 27.21 -50.14 37.37
C PHE A 131 27.38 -49.34 38.69
N CYS A 132 28.46 -49.61 39.43
CA CYS A 132 28.80 -48.89 40.64
C CYS A 132 29.24 -47.44 40.37
N ASN A 133 29.58 -47.13 39.12
CA ASN A 133 29.79 -45.78 38.62
C ASN A 133 28.50 -45.17 38.03
N SER A 134 27.31 -45.71 38.28
CA SER A 134 26.07 -45.04 37.85
C SER A 134 25.67 -43.93 38.83
N ARG A 135 24.94 -42.91 38.34
CA ARG A 135 24.46 -41.82 39.23
C ARG A 135 23.50 -42.35 40.29
N LEU A 136 22.63 -43.27 39.92
CA LEU A 136 21.64 -43.87 40.82
C LEU A 136 22.32 -44.70 41.91
N PHE A 137 23.31 -45.54 41.55
CA PHE A 137 24.06 -46.31 42.53
C PHE A 137 24.79 -45.41 43.54
N LEU A 138 25.52 -44.39 43.05
CA LEU A 138 26.22 -43.45 43.93
C LEU A 138 25.24 -42.68 44.82
N ALA A 139 24.08 -42.29 44.30
CA ALA A 139 23.07 -41.60 45.10
C ALA A 139 22.43 -42.49 46.18
N LEU A 140 22.22 -43.78 45.89
CA LEU A 140 21.59 -44.73 46.82
C LEU A 140 22.52 -45.25 47.91
N PHE A 141 23.80 -45.44 47.59
CA PHE A 141 24.76 -46.11 48.49
C PHE A 141 25.88 -45.20 49.00
N ASN A 142 26.08 -44.01 48.41
CA ASN A 142 27.09 -43.02 48.83
C ASN A 142 26.57 -41.58 48.66
N SER A 143 25.43 -41.24 49.25
CA SER A 143 24.84 -39.90 49.13
C SER A 143 25.75 -38.84 49.75
N LYS A 144 26.18 -37.84 48.96
CA LYS A 144 27.02 -36.72 49.44
C LYS A 144 26.46 -35.35 49.10
N THR A 145 25.76 -35.21 47.98
CA THR A 145 25.16 -33.92 47.57
C THR A 145 23.67 -33.85 47.94
N MET A 146 23.13 -32.65 48.11
CA MET A 146 21.69 -32.45 48.40
C MET A 146 20.79 -33.16 47.39
N LEU A 147 21.18 -33.16 46.11
CA LEU A 147 20.42 -33.85 45.07
C LEU A 147 20.49 -35.38 45.23
N ASP A 148 21.63 -35.93 45.66
CA ASP A 148 21.74 -37.36 45.93
C ASP A 148 20.80 -37.79 47.07
N TYR A 149 20.65 -36.96 48.12
CA TYR A 149 19.67 -37.19 49.18
C TYR A 149 18.23 -37.14 48.66
N VAL A 150 17.91 -36.20 47.75
CA VAL A 150 16.59 -36.15 47.11
C VAL A 150 16.32 -37.41 46.29
N ILE A 151 17.30 -37.90 45.52
CA ILE A 151 17.17 -39.17 44.76
C ILE A 151 16.94 -40.33 45.72
N PHE A 152 17.72 -40.41 46.81
CA PHE A 152 17.57 -41.46 47.81
C PHE A 152 16.17 -41.46 48.43
N VAL A 153 15.72 -40.32 48.92
CA VAL A 153 14.38 -40.16 49.52
C VAL A 153 13.28 -40.48 48.51
N ALA A 154 13.42 -40.03 47.26
CA ALA A 154 12.47 -40.35 46.19
C ALA A 154 12.39 -41.87 45.93
N CYS A 155 13.52 -42.56 45.86
CA CYS A 155 13.55 -44.01 45.70
C CYS A 155 12.91 -44.74 46.88
N VAL A 156 13.20 -44.32 48.12
CA VAL A 156 12.58 -44.90 49.33
C VAL A 156 11.07 -44.63 49.33
N ALA A 157 10.64 -43.42 49.02
CA ALA A 157 9.22 -43.05 48.94
C ALA A 157 8.47 -43.83 47.86
N ILE A 158 9.10 -44.13 46.72
CA ILE A 158 8.51 -44.98 45.68
C ILE A 158 8.34 -46.41 46.21
N VAL A 159 9.43 -47.02 46.71
CA VAL A 159 9.47 -48.45 47.08
C VAL A 159 8.60 -48.76 48.30
N PHE A 160 8.61 -47.88 49.30
CA PHE A 160 7.95 -48.09 50.60
C PHE A 160 6.70 -47.22 50.81
N GLY A 161 6.43 -46.25 49.93
CA GLY A 161 5.24 -45.40 50.01
C GLY A 161 4.29 -45.64 48.84
N LEU A 162 4.69 -45.22 47.63
CA LEU A 162 3.81 -45.21 46.46
C LEU A 162 3.37 -46.61 46.02
N ILE A 163 4.29 -47.58 45.97
CA ILE A 163 3.95 -48.95 45.58
C ILE A 163 3.02 -49.63 46.60
N PRO A 164 3.33 -49.62 47.92
CA PRO A 164 2.41 -50.11 48.96
C PRO A 164 1.04 -49.44 48.92
N PHE A 165 1.00 -48.12 48.74
CA PHE A 165 -0.25 -47.38 48.63
C PHE A 165 -1.08 -47.80 47.41
N GLY A 166 -0.44 -48.05 46.27
CA GLY A 166 -1.09 -48.56 45.08
C GLY A 166 -1.67 -49.98 45.25
N ILE A 167 -0.97 -50.85 45.99
CA ILE A 167 -1.46 -52.19 46.34
C ILE A 167 -2.69 -52.07 47.26
N TYR A 168 -2.61 -51.21 48.29
CA TYR A 168 -3.67 -51.00 49.27
C TYR A 168 -4.99 -50.49 48.66
N ILE A 169 -4.94 -49.60 47.68
CA ILE A 169 -6.14 -49.07 47.00
C ILE A 169 -6.73 -50.06 45.99
N SER A 170 -6.01 -51.14 45.64
CA SER A 170 -6.46 -52.07 44.62
C SER A 170 -7.61 -52.95 45.12
N PRO A 171 -8.82 -52.86 44.53
CA PRO A 171 -9.98 -53.64 44.99
C PRO A 171 -9.88 -55.15 44.67
N VAL A 172 -8.82 -55.57 43.97
CA VAL A 172 -8.60 -56.95 43.50
C VAL A 172 -7.57 -57.68 44.37
N ILE A 173 -6.74 -56.96 45.12
CA ILE A 173 -5.59 -57.53 45.83
C ILE A 173 -5.89 -57.57 47.33
N ASP A 174 -5.78 -58.76 47.93
CA ASP A 174 -5.96 -58.96 49.37
C ASP A 174 -4.84 -58.25 50.18
N ASP A 175 -5.18 -57.68 51.33
CA ASP A 175 -4.26 -57.01 52.27
C ASP A 175 -3.08 -57.91 52.68
N ILE A 176 -3.25 -59.24 52.65
CA ILE A 176 -2.15 -60.20 52.89
C ILE A 176 -0.99 -59.99 51.90
N PHE A 177 -1.26 -59.59 50.66
CA PHE A 177 -0.21 -59.31 49.68
C PHE A 177 0.56 -58.03 49.98
N LEU A 178 -0.05 -57.04 50.65
CA LEU A 178 0.65 -55.84 51.11
C LEU A 178 1.67 -56.17 52.21
N VAL A 179 1.27 -57.02 53.17
CA VAL A 179 2.15 -57.52 54.23
C VAL A 179 3.28 -58.36 53.64
N LEU A 180 2.95 -59.26 52.70
CA LEU A 180 3.94 -60.08 52.01
C LEU A 180 4.92 -59.22 51.18
N TYR A 181 4.42 -58.24 50.43
CA TYR A 181 5.25 -57.31 49.64
C TYR A 181 6.22 -56.55 50.54
N THR A 182 5.73 -55.91 51.61
CA THR A 182 6.57 -55.11 52.50
C THR A 182 7.64 -55.96 53.19
N PHE A 183 7.30 -57.17 53.64
CA PHE A 183 8.24 -58.11 54.24
C PHE A 183 9.31 -58.57 53.23
N VAL A 184 8.91 -59.01 52.04
CA VAL A 184 9.83 -59.49 50.99
C VAL A 184 10.74 -58.37 50.51
N VAL A 185 10.20 -57.17 50.25
CA VAL A 185 10.99 -56.01 49.82
C VAL A 185 11.95 -55.55 50.91
N ALA A 186 11.53 -55.52 52.18
CA ALA A 186 12.43 -55.19 53.29
C ALA A 186 13.61 -56.20 53.36
N LEU A 187 13.33 -57.50 53.25
CA LEU A 187 14.38 -58.53 53.20
C LEU A 187 15.32 -58.33 52.01
N ILE A 188 14.79 -58.10 50.81
CA ILE A 188 15.59 -57.87 49.60
C ILE A 188 16.47 -56.63 49.78
N VAL A 189 15.93 -55.52 50.27
CA VAL A 189 16.69 -54.27 50.50
C VAL A 189 17.81 -54.49 51.51
N ILE A 190 17.55 -55.19 52.62
CA ILE A 190 18.57 -55.52 53.62
C ILE A 190 19.67 -56.39 53.01
N LEU A 191 19.33 -57.42 52.24
CA LEU A 191 20.29 -58.30 51.58
C LEU A 191 21.15 -57.55 50.56
N ILE A 192 20.53 -56.72 49.73
CA ILE A 192 21.23 -55.88 48.74
C ILE A 192 22.16 -54.89 49.45
N TYR A 193 21.66 -54.18 50.46
CA TYR A 193 22.45 -53.21 51.22
C TYR A 193 23.66 -53.89 51.88
N LYS A 194 23.47 -55.03 52.55
CA LYS A 194 24.56 -55.77 53.18
C LYS A 194 25.60 -56.22 52.14
N LYS A 195 25.17 -56.74 51.00
CA LYS A 195 26.07 -57.20 49.92
C LYS A 195 26.84 -56.05 49.29
N VAL A 196 26.19 -54.93 49.00
CA VAL A 196 26.85 -53.74 48.43
C VAL A 196 27.79 -53.10 49.44
N ASN A 197 27.37 -52.97 50.70
CA ASN A 197 28.18 -52.33 51.74
C ASN A 197 29.44 -53.16 52.05
N SER A 198 29.27 -54.46 52.34
CA SER A 198 30.40 -55.35 52.70
C SER A 198 31.28 -55.72 51.50
N GLY A 199 30.72 -55.84 50.31
CA GLY A 199 31.46 -56.27 49.12
C GLY A 199 32.14 -55.12 48.37
N ILE A 200 31.51 -53.95 48.31
CA ILE A 200 31.90 -52.86 47.40
C ILE A 200 32.24 -51.59 48.18
N MET A 201 31.36 -51.09 49.05
CA MET A 201 31.57 -49.79 49.72
C MET A 201 32.72 -49.81 50.71
N VAL A 202 32.93 -50.90 51.45
CA VAL A 202 34.05 -51.03 52.39
C VAL A 202 35.37 -51.26 51.65
N ASN A 203 35.38 -52.15 50.66
CA ASN A 203 36.60 -52.57 49.97
C ASN A 203 37.11 -51.54 48.96
N HIS A 204 36.21 -50.76 48.34
CA HIS A 204 36.53 -49.81 47.26
C HIS A 204 36.07 -48.38 47.61
N ARG A 205 36.05 -48.03 48.91
CA ARG A 205 35.52 -46.74 49.40
C ARG A 205 36.18 -45.53 48.75
N GLU A 206 37.50 -45.58 48.58
CA GLU A 206 38.30 -44.51 48.00
C GLU A 206 37.95 -44.33 46.52
N LEU A 207 37.94 -45.41 45.73
CA LEU A 207 37.54 -45.40 44.33
C LEU A 207 36.14 -44.81 44.13
N ILE A 208 35.16 -45.25 44.92
CA ILE A 208 33.76 -44.78 44.84
C ILE A 208 33.65 -43.30 45.21
N THR A 209 34.40 -42.85 46.21
CA THR A 209 34.47 -41.44 46.60
C THR A 209 35.09 -40.58 45.49
N GLN A 210 36.22 -41.00 44.94
CA GLN A 210 36.90 -40.33 43.82
C GLN A 210 35.99 -40.27 42.59
N ALA A 211 35.27 -41.34 42.27
CA ALA A 211 34.31 -41.37 41.16
C ALA A 211 33.23 -40.30 41.29
N GLN A 212 32.72 -40.11 42.51
CA GLN A 212 31.69 -39.11 42.78
C GLN A 212 32.24 -37.67 42.76
N GLU A 213 33.44 -37.45 43.29
CA GLU A 213 34.15 -36.16 43.23
C GLU A 213 34.43 -35.76 41.79
N VAL A 214 34.95 -36.66 40.97
CA VAL A 214 35.20 -36.41 39.54
C VAL A 214 33.89 -36.12 38.80
N LYS A 215 32.80 -36.80 39.11
CA LYS A 215 31.48 -36.47 38.53
C LYS A 215 30.98 -35.09 38.92
N ASN A 216 31.20 -34.68 40.16
CA ASN A 216 30.87 -33.33 40.61
C ASN A 216 31.74 -32.29 39.89
N LEU A 217 33.03 -32.59 39.68
CA LEU A 217 33.92 -31.74 38.89
C LEU A 217 33.45 -31.60 37.43
N ILE A 218 33.03 -32.70 36.80
CA ILE A 218 32.44 -32.67 35.44
C ILE A 218 31.21 -31.75 35.40
N LYS A 219 30.30 -31.83 36.38
CA LYS A 219 29.13 -30.94 36.46
C LYS A 219 29.52 -29.47 36.64
N ILE A 220 30.53 -29.19 37.47
CA ILE A 220 31.05 -27.83 37.65
C ILE A 220 31.62 -27.31 36.33
N ASN A 221 32.37 -28.14 35.59
CA ASN A 221 32.90 -27.80 34.28
C ASN A 221 31.80 -27.59 33.24
N GLU A 222 30.74 -28.42 33.23
CA GLU A 222 29.55 -28.20 32.40
C GLU A 222 28.87 -26.85 32.70
N PHE A 223 28.74 -26.49 33.98
CA PHE A 223 28.23 -25.18 34.38
C PHE A 223 29.13 -24.03 33.90
N LYS A 224 30.46 -24.17 34.01
CA LYS A 224 31.42 -23.19 33.47
C LYS A 224 31.28 -23.05 31.95
N ILE A 225 31.13 -24.16 31.22
CA ILE A 225 30.90 -24.17 29.76
C ILE A 225 29.64 -23.38 29.41
N GLU A 226 28.53 -23.59 30.13
CA GLU A 226 27.29 -22.84 29.89
C GLU A 226 27.43 -21.36 30.26
N LYS A 227 28.16 -21.03 31.33
CA LYS A 227 28.47 -19.64 31.70
C LYS A 227 29.28 -18.93 30.61
N ILE A 228 30.32 -19.58 30.08
CA ILE A 228 31.14 -19.07 28.97
C ILE A 228 30.27 -18.86 27.73
N ARG A 229 29.46 -19.87 27.36
CA ARG A 229 28.52 -19.77 26.24
C ARG A 229 27.59 -18.57 26.37
N HIS A 230 27.00 -18.36 27.55
CA HIS A 230 26.09 -17.24 27.79
C HIS A 230 26.81 -15.89 27.76
N SER A 231 28.04 -15.84 28.29
CA SER A 231 28.88 -14.64 28.24
C SER A 231 29.20 -14.24 26.81
N ILE A 232 29.64 -15.18 25.96
CA ILE A 232 29.96 -14.92 24.55
C ILE A 232 28.71 -14.48 23.78
N LYS A 233 27.54 -15.10 24.02
CA LYS A 233 26.28 -14.70 23.36
C LYS A 233 25.81 -13.29 23.73
N LYS A 234 26.17 -12.81 24.92
CA LYS A 234 25.84 -11.46 25.40
C LYS A 234 26.93 -10.44 25.08
N ASP A 235 28.09 -10.89 24.60
CA ASP A 235 29.19 -10.03 24.24
C ASP A 235 28.76 -9.11 23.08
N LYS A 236 29.05 -7.82 23.24
CA LYS A 236 28.76 -6.80 22.23
C LYS A 236 29.93 -6.62 21.26
N ASN A 237 31.14 -7.07 21.63
CA ASN A 237 32.28 -6.96 20.75
C ASN A 237 32.21 -8.03 19.65
N GLU A 238 32.21 -7.57 18.40
CA GLU A 238 32.14 -8.40 17.20
C GLU A 238 33.40 -8.32 16.32
N GLU A 239 34.39 -7.49 16.70
CA GLU A 239 35.60 -7.23 15.88
C GLU A 239 36.35 -8.52 15.56
N MET A 240 36.40 -9.45 16.51
CA MET A 240 37.07 -10.74 16.36
C MET A 240 36.43 -11.66 15.29
N TYR A 241 35.21 -11.38 14.83
CA TYR A 241 34.50 -12.22 13.85
C TYR A 241 34.79 -11.84 12.39
N GLY A 242 35.64 -10.83 12.13
CA GLY A 242 36.04 -10.47 10.77
C GLY A 242 34.88 -9.98 9.89
N LEU A 243 33.95 -9.21 10.47
CA LEU A 243 32.72 -8.78 9.79
C LEU A 243 32.91 -7.54 8.91
N GLU A 244 34.07 -6.89 8.95
CA GLU A 244 34.36 -5.63 8.24
C GLU A 244 34.01 -5.69 6.75
N SER A 245 34.41 -6.74 6.05
CA SER A 245 34.10 -6.90 4.61
C SER A 245 32.59 -6.97 4.31
N TYR A 246 31.78 -7.46 5.26
CA TYR A 246 30.32 -7.44 5.14
C TYR A 246 29.77 -6.05 5.44
N ASP A 247 30.33 -5.37 6.43
CA ASP A 247 29.95 -4.01 6.81
C ASP A 247 30.24 -3.00 5.68
N GLU A 248 31.44 -3.04 5.09
CA GLU A 248 31.79 -2.25 3.90
C GLU A 248 30.82 -2.50 2.74
N LYS A 249 30.43 -3.75 2.51
CA LYS A 249 29.48 -4.10 1.45
C LYS A 249 28.07 -3.59 1.74
N ILE A 250 27.63 -3.67 2.99
CA ILE A 250 26.33 -3.13 3.43
C ILE A 250 26.32 -1.62 3.25
N GLU A 251 27.39 -0.94 3.66
CA GLU A 251 27.58 0.50 3.50
C GLU A 251 27.58 0.90 2.02
N ALA A 252 28.33 0.20 1.17
CA ALA A 252 28.36 0.46 -0.27
C ALA A 252 26.96 0.33 -0.91
N ILE A 253 26.17 -0.67 -0.50
CA ILE A 253 24.79 -0.83 -0.98
C ILE A 253 23.89 0.31 -0.46
N ASN A 254 24.04 0.74 0.80
CA ASN A 254 23.30 1.87 1.35
C ASN A 254 23.62 3.18 0.61
N ASN A 255 24.90 3.44 0.37
CA ASN A 255 25.35 4.60 -0.40
C ASN A 255 24.80 4.58 -1.84
N GLU A 256 24.72 3.40 -2.46
CA GLU A 256 24.08 3.26 -3.77
C GLU A 256 22.57 3.52 -3.73
N ILE A 257 21.86 3.11 -2.67
CA ILE A 257 20.44 3.45 -2.47
C ILE A 257 20.26 4.97 -2.34
N ILE A 258 21.07 5.62 -1.51
CA ILE A 258 21.04 7.09 -1.34
C ILE A 258 21.30 7.79 -2.66
N ARG A 259 22.29 7.33 -3.43
CA ARG A 259 22.58 7.89 -4.77
C ARG A 259 21.39 7.74 -5.71
N ILE A 260 20.76 6.57 -5.78
CA ILE A 260 19.58 6.33 -6.63
C ILE A 260 18.40 7.22 -6.20
N GLU A 261 18.19 7.41 -4.90
CA GLU A 261 17.13 8.30 -4.39
C GLU A 261 17.42 9.77 -4.73
N SER A 262 18.68 10.22 -4.69
CA SER A 262 19.08 11.55 -5.13
C SER A 262 18.94 11.73 -6.65
N GLU A 263 19.32 10.73 -7.45
CA GLU A 263 19.10 10.73 -8.89
C GLU A 263 17.60 10.76 -9.24
N ARG A 264 16.75 10.10 -8.45
CA ARG A 264 15.28 10.18 -8.59
C ARG A 264 14.78 11.61 -8.41
N GLU A 265 15.24 12.29 -7.37
CA GLU A 265 14.84 13.68 -7.09
C GLU A 265 15.26 14.60 -8.26
N ALA A 266 16.51 14.49 -8.70
CA ALA A 266 17.00 15.25 -9.86
C ALA A 266 16.20 14.95 -11.15
N ALA A 267 15.84 13.70 -11.41
CA ALA A 267 15.03 13.33 -12.57
C ALA A 267 13.59 13.87 -12.49
N CYS A 268 12.99 13.89 -11.29
CA CYS A 268 11.68 14.51 -11.07
C CYS A 268 11.74 16.02 -11.28
N ASP A 269 12.80 16.70 -10.81
CA ASP A 269 12.99 18.12 -11.02
C ASP A 269 13.20 18.46 -12.50
N GLU A 270 14.02 17.70 -13.22
CA GLU A 270 14.19 17.87 -14.67
C GLU A 270 12.87 17.63 -15.42
N PHE A 271 12.07 16.66 -14.98
CA PHE A 271 10.75 16.42 -15.56
C PHE A 271 9.83 17.63 -15.38
N GLU A 272 9.73 18.17 -14.17
CA GLU A 272 8.86 19.33 -13.89
C GLU A 272 9.33 20.61 -14.58
N GLN A 273 10.64 20.86 -14.64
CA GLN A 273 11.18 22.10 -15.22
C GLN A 273 11.16 22.09 -16.75
N LYS A 274 11.50 20.96 -17.37
CA LYS A 274 11.75 20.88 -18.82
C LYS A 274 10.76 20.00 -19.55
N THR A 275 10.62 18.74 -19.12
CA THR A 275 9.84 17.75 -19.87
C THR A 275 8.35 18.10 -19.89
N LYS A 276 7.81 18.57 -18.75
CA LYS A 276 6.43 19.03 -18.64
C LYS A 276 6.12 20.17 -19.61
N THR A 277 6.98 21.17 -19.69
CA THR A 277 6.84 22.30 -20.63
C THR A 277 6.85 21.82 -22.08
N ASN A 278 7.73 20.88 -22.42
CA ASN A 278 7.76 20.30 -23.76
C ASN A 278 6.48 19.51 -24.08
N ILE A 279 5.96 18.72 -23.15
CA ILE A 279 4.69 17.99 -23.30
C ILE A 279 3.55 18.97 -23.55
N ILE A 280 3.47 20.05 -22.77
CA ILE A 280 2.45 21.09 -22.93
C ILE A 280 2.54 21.68 -24.33
N SER A 281 3.73 22.14 -24.74
CA SER A 281 3.93 22.77 -26.04
C SER A 281 3.63 21.83 -27.22
N GLU A 282 4.00 20.55 -27.12
CA GLU A 282 3.71 19.55 -28.17
C GLU A 282 2.20 19.29 -28.28
N ILE A 283 1.50 19.16 -27.14
CA ILE A 283 0.06 18.94 -27.16
C ILE A 283 -0.64 20.19 -27.68
N GLU A 284 -0.38 21.37 -27.11
CA GLU A 284 -0.98 22.62 -27.54
C GLU A 284 -0.73 22.89 -29.03
N GLY A 285 0.50 22.68 -29.50
CA GLY A 285 0.89 22.88 -30.90
C GLY A 285 0.07 22.04 -31.90
N ARG A 286 -0.37 20.84 -31.52
CA ARG A 286 -1.24 20.00 -32.37
C ARG A 286 -2.65 20.58 -32.55
N TYR A 287 -3.12 21.37 -31.61
CA TYR A 287 -4.47 21.93 -31.62
C TYR A 287 -4.51 23.44 -31.90
N THR A 288 -3.37 24.14 -31.83
CA THR A 288 -3.28 25.60 -32.00
C THR A 288 -3.94 26.07 -33.30
N GLY A 289 -3.63 25.45 -34.45
CA GLY A 289 -4.16 25.90 -35.74
C GLY A 289 -5.69 25.87 -35.83
N LYS A 290 -6.31 24.74 -35.47
CA LYS A 290 -7.77 24.57 -35.55
C LYS A 290 -8.51 25.38 -34.49
N ILE A 291 -7.97 25.47 -33.27
CA ILE A 291 -8.60 26.25 -32.20
C ILE A 291 -8.51 27.74 -32.51
N GLU A 292 -7.38 28.22 -33.02
CA GLU A 292 -7.20 29.63 -33.36
C GLU A 292 -8.13 30.04 -34.52
N GLU A 293 -8.25 29.19 -35.54
CA GLU A 293 -9.21 29.38 -36.63
C GLU A 293 -10.66 29.45 -36.11
N ASN A 294 -11.07 28.49 -35.27
CA ASN A 294 -12.41 28.48 -34.67
C ASN A 294 -12.65 29.68 -33.75
N LYS A 295 -11.64 30.14 -33.00
CA LYS A 295 -11.71 31.35 -32.16
C LYS A 295 -11.88 32.61 -33.00
N ASN A 296 -11.13 32.73 -34.10
CA ASN A 296 -11.24 33.84 -35.03
C ASN A 296 -12.61 33.87 -35.73
N LEU A 297 -13.11 32.70 -36.16
CA LEU A 297 -14.45 32.58 -36.74
C LEU A 297 -15.55 32.95 -35.72
N LEU A 298 -15.42 32.48 -34.47
CA LEU A 298 -16.32 32.83 -33.38
C LEU A 298 -16.32 34.33 -33.10
N ALA A 299 -15.14 34.98 -33.10
CA ALA A 299 -15.02 36.42 -32.92
C ALA A 299 -15.67 37.20 -34.08
N SER A 300 -15.45 36.75 -35.32
CA SER A 300 -16.08 37.34 -36.51
C SER A 300 -17.60 37.25 -36.44
N LYS A 301 -18.14 36.07 -36.14
CA LYS A 301 -19.60 35.87 -36.02
C LYS A 301 -20.23 36.66 -34.89
N LYS A 302 -19.54 36.81 -33.75
CA LYS A 302 -20.00 37.68 -32.66
C LYS A 302 -20.10 39.14 -33.10
N LYS A 303 -19.13 39.62 -33.89
CA LYS A 303 -19.15 40.98 -34.44
C LYS A 303 -20.27 41.17 -35.46
N GLU A 304 -20.47 40.20 -36.35
CA GLU A 304 -21.59 40.17 -37.29
C GLU A 304 -22.94 40.25 -36.55
N ARG A 305 -23.07 39.48 -35.47
CA ARG A 305 -24.25 39.49 -34.60
C ARG A 305 -24.49 40.86 -33.98
N GLU A 306 -23.47 41.52 -33.44
CA GLU A 306 -23.60 42.87 -32.87
C GLU A 306 -24.08 43.90 -33.90
N VAL A 307 -23.59 43.78 -35.16
CA VAL A 307 -24.03 44.66 -36.25
C VAL A 307 -25.49 44.39 -36.62
N LEU A 308 -25.87 43.12 -36.76
CA LEU A 308 -27.23 42.72 -37.12
C LEU A 308 -28.25 43.03 -36.02
N GLU A 309 -27.90 42.81 -34.74
CA GLU A 309 -28.70 43.20 -33.58
C GLU A 309 -28.99 44.70 -33.57
N LYS A 310 -27.98 45.53 -33.90
CA LYS A 310 -28.16 46.97 -34.01
C LYS A 310 -29.09 47.33 -35.18
N LYS A 311 -28.88 46.74 -36.37
CA LYS A 311 -29.74 46.94 -37.54
C LYS A 311 -31.20 46.59 -37.23
N LEU A 312 -31.44 45.44 -36.62
CA LEU A 312 -32.78 44.99 -36.22
C LEU A 312 -33.42 45.91 -35.19
N THR A 313 -32.64 46.44 -34.24
CA THR A 313 -33.13 47.43 -33.28
C THR A 313 -33.59 48.70 -33.99
N ASP A 314 -32.79 49.21 -34.93
CA ASP A 314 -33.11 50.40 -35.72
C ASP A 314 -34.35 50.16 -36.61
N GLN A 315 -34.43 48.99 -37.28
CA GLN A 315 -35.58 48.58 -38.09
C GLN A 315 -36.86 48.46 -37.25
N LYS A 316 -36.79 47.82 -36.07
CA LYS A 316 -37.97 47.68 -35.19
C LYS A 316 -38.44 49.03 -34.68
N MET A 317 -37.52 49.94 -34.32
CA MET A 317 -37.87 51.32 -33.95
C MET A 317 -38.56 52.04 -35.11
N PHE A 318 -38.04 51.89 -36.34
CA PHE A 318 -38.63 52.49 -37.53
C PHE A 318 -40.05 51.96 -37.81
N ILE A 319 -40.23 50.64 -37.84
CA ILE A 319 -41.52 49.99 -38.05
C ILE A 319 -42.52 50.39 -36.96
N SER A 320 -42.10 50.43 -35.70
CA SER A 320 -42.95 50.80 -34.56
C SER A 320 -43.45 52.26 -34.67
N ASN A 321 -42.55 53.19 -34.98
CA ASN A 321 -42.85 54.61 -35.08
C ASN A 321 -43.65 54.98 -36.34
N ASN A 322 -43.40 54.31 -37.48
CA ASN A 322 -43.98 54.71 -38.77
C ASN A 322 -45.15 53.83 -39.22
N TYR A 323 -45.22 52.56 -38.78
CA TYR A 323 -46.21 51.58 -39.27
C TYR A 323 -47.13 51.05 -38.16
N GLU A 324 -46.56 50.51 -37.07
CA GLU A 324 -47.31 49.85 -35.98
C GLU A 324 -48.34 50.80 -35.36
N SER A 325 -47.97 52.07 -35.21
CA SER A 325 -48.84 53.10 -34.61
C SER A 325 -50.10 53.41 -35.43
N TYR A 326 -50.11 53.11 -36.73
CA TYR A 326 -51.24 53.37 -37.64
C TYR A 326 -52.01 52.11 -38.03
N LEU A 327 -51.28 51.03 -38.36
CA LEU A 327 -51.88 49.77 -38.81
C LEU A 327 -52.40 48.93 -37.64
N GLY A 328 -51.76 49.04 -36.48
CA GLY A 328 -51.95 48.15 -35.35
C GLY A 328 -50.93 47.01 -35.35
N ARG A 329 -50.65 46.50 -34.15
CA ARG A 329 -49.66 45.44 -33.92
C ARG A 329 -50.01 44.16 -34.66
N GLU A 330 -51.30 43.88 -34.83
CA GLU A 330 -51.80 42.68 -35.47
C GLU A 330 -51.37 42.50 -36.93
N PHE A 331 -51.05 43.58 -37.65
CA PHE A 331 -50.54 43.55 -39.03
C PHE A 331 -49.01 43.53 -39.08
N ILE A 332 -48.34 44.04 -38.04
CA ILE A 332 -46.86 44.04 -37.98
C ILE A 332 -46.32 42.70 -37.47
N ASP A 333 -47.03 42.05 -36.55
CA ASP A 333 -46.62 40.75 -35.97
C ASP A 333 -46.92 39.56 -36.90
N ASP A 334 -47.80 39.74 -37.90
CA ASP A 334 -48.28 38.70 -38.82
C ASP A 334 -48.20 39.21 -40.26
N GLU A 335 -47.09 38.88 -40.92
CA GLU A 335 -46.76 39.35 -42.27
C GLU A 335 -47.81 38.91 -43.31
N ASP A 336 -48.41 37.74 -43.11
CA ASP A 336 -49.46 37.20 -43.99
C ASP A 336 -50.66 38.16 -44.07
N LYS A 337 -50.98 38.88 -42.99
CA LYS A 337 -52.07 39.87 -43.00
C LYS A 337 -51.76 41.11 -43.80
N LEU A 338 -50.49 41.51 -43.92
CA LEU A 338 -50.11 42.61 -44.80
C LEU A 338 -50.24 42.18 -46.27
N PHE A 339 -49.85 40.94 -46.59
CA PHE A 339 -50.06 40.37 -47.92
C PHE A 339 -51.56 40.23 -48.26
N GLU A 340 -52.38 39.69 -47.36
CA GLU A 340 -53.84 39.60 -47.52
C GLU A 340 -54.46 40.99 -47.72
N LEU A 341 -54.01 42.00 -46.96
CA LEU A 341 -54.48 43.39 -47.10
C LEU A 341 -54.10 43.98 -48.46
N ALA A 342 -52.89 43.71 -48.97
CA ALA A 342 -52.45 44.17 -50.28
C ALA A 342 -53.21 43.48 -51.43
N GLU A 343 -53.53 42.19 -51.29
CA GLU A 343 -54.37 41.46 -52.22
C GLU A 343 -55.80 42.04 -52.23
N MET A 344 -56.38 42.30 -51.06
CA MET A 344 -57.68 42.95 -50.92
C MET A 344 -57.72 44.35 -51.56
N MET A 345 -56.66 45.15 -51.38
CA MET A 345 -56.56 46.46 -52.07
C MET A 345 -56.53 46.31 -53.60
N LYS A 346 -55.91 45.25 -54.13
CA LYS A 346 -55.85 44.96 -55.57
C LYS A 346 -57.19 44.45 -56.12
N GLU A 347 -57.86 43.55 -55.39
CA GLU A 347 -59.11 42.90 -55.85
C GLU A 347 -60.32 43.84 -55.81
N TYR A 348 -60.42 44.68 -54.79
CA TYR A 348 -61.58 45.55 -54.54
C TYR A 348 -61.33 47.02 -54.91
N GLU A 349 -60.18 47.32 -55.55
CA GLU A 349 -59.78 48.66 -56.00
C GLU A 349 -59.87 49.75 -54.90
N PHE A 350 -59.42 49.43 -53.67
CA PHE A 350 -59.40 50.41 -52.58
C PHE A 350 -58.34 51.49 -52.81
N ASP A 351 -58.75 52.76 -52.76
CA ASP A 351 -57.86 53.90 -52.99
C ASP A 351 -56.87 54.15 -51.83
N THR A 352 -57.22 53.73 -50.60
CA THR A 352 -56.39 53.98 -49.40
C THR A 352 -56.29 52.78 -48.45
N ILE A 353 -55.14 52.67 -47.77
CA ILE A 353 -54.86 51.63 -46.77
C ILE A 353 -55.89 51.64 -45.63
N GLY A 354 -56.33 52.81 -45.17
CA GLY A 354 -57.32 52.93 -44.09
C GLY A 354 -58.71 52.39 -44.46
N GLN A 355 -59.12 52.51 -45.72
CA GLN A 355 -60.36 51.90 -46.22
C GLN A 355 -60.25 50.38 -46.20
N ALA A 356 -59.15 49.86 -46.75
CA ALA A 356 -58.91 48.42 -46.80
C ALA A 356 -58.83 47.78 -45.40
N ILE A 357 -58.20 48.44 -44.43
CA ILE A 357 -58.12 47.94 -43.04
C ILE A 357 -59.50 47.90 -42.37
N SER A 358 -60.35 48.89 -42.62
CA SER A 358 -61.69 48.94 -42.03
C SER A 358 -62.54 47.76 -42.51
N GLU A 359 -62.52 47.49 -43.81
CA GLU A 359 -63.21 46.34 -44.42
C GLU A 359 -62.58 45.00 -44.00
N PHE A 360 -61.25 44.93 -43.92
CA PHE A 360 -60.53 43.74 -43.43
C PHE A 360 -60.94 43.36 -42.00
N LYS A 361 -61.26 44.35 -41.15
CA LYS A 361 -61.75 44.16 -39.78
C LYS A 361 -63.25 43.88 -39.67
N GLU A 362 -64.03 44.15 -40.72
CA GLU A 362 -65.46 43.82 -40.77
C GLU A 362 -65.73 42.43 -41.38
N LEU A 363 -64.81 41.93 -42.23
CA LEU A 363 -64.90 40.63 -42.89
C LEU A 363 -64.37 39.44 -42.06
N ARG A 364 -63.70 39.70 -40.93
CA ARG A 364 -63.18 38.72 -39.96
C ARG A 364 -63.65 39.08 -38.56
#